data_AF-A0A975KJY7-F1
#
_entry.id   AF-A0A975KJY7-F1
#
_cell.length_a   1.000
_cell.length_b   1.000
_cell.length_c   1.000
_cell.angle_alpha   90.00
_cell.angle_beta   90.00
_cell.angle_gamma   90.00
#
_symmetry.space_group_name_H-M   'P 1'
#
loop_
_entity.id
_entity.type
_entity.pdbx_description
1 polymer ?
#
loop_
_entity_poly.entity_id
_entity_poly.type
_entity_poly.pdbx_seq_one_letter_code
_entity_poly.pdbx_strand_id
1 'polypeptide(L)'
;MGVKEEFFRLKEACIKSKGADKEKAEREMQAFFDSIRPEDEAELQAAVTEDFARIHKDIEDIKLLKQRIEVRKILSETLPFISVSEFAKTYFGKSASWLHQRINGNEVHGKSATFTAGELHQLADALNDVADKLKKAATAFV
;
A
#
# COMPACT_ATOMS: atom_id res chain seq x y z
N MET A 1 -23.04 4.55 -26.29
CA MET A 1 -22.12 4.21 -25.19
C MET A 1 -22.66 2.92 -24.59
N GLY A 2 -21.84 1.89 -24.37
CA GLY A 2 -22.34 0.65 -23.77
C GLY A 2 -22.64 0.86 -22.29
N VAL A 3 -23.34 -0.11 -21.71
CA VAL A 3 -23.82 -0.06 -20.31
C VAL A 3 -22.64 -0.04 -19.37
N LYS A 4 -21.60 -0.84 -19.67
CA LYS A 4 -20.33 -0.85 -18.96
C LYS A 4 -19.64 0.52 -18.98
N GLU A 5 -19.48 1.13 -20.15
CA GLU A 5 -18.76 2.42 -20.26
C GLU A 5 -19.51 3.54 -19.53
N GLU A 6 -20.84 3.54 -19.61
CA GLU A 6 -21.68 4.53 -18.93
C GLU A 6 -21.60 4.38 -17.41
N PHE A 7 -21.65 3.14 -16.89
CA PHE A 7 -21.45 2.86 -15.47
C PHE A 7 -20.10 3.41 -14.96
N PHE A 8 -19.00 3.14 -15.67
CA PHE A 8 -17.68 3.65 -15.26
C PHE A 8 -17.57 5.17 -15.35
N ARG A 9 -18.15 5.80 -16.38
CA ARG A 9 -18.19 7.26 -16.54
C ARG A 9 -18.92 7.91 -15.36
N LEU A 10 -20.11 7.43 -15.03
CA LEU A 10 -20.91 7.94 -13.92
C LEU A 10 -20.22 7.71 -12.57
N LYS A 11 -19.59 6.54 -12.39
CA LYS A 11 -18.81 6.24 -11.18
C LYS A 11 -17.66 7.23 -11.02
N GLU A 12 -16.91 7.47 -12.08
CA GLU A 12 -15.77 8.39 -12.06
C GLU A 12 -16.21 9.83 -11.76
N ALA A 13 -17.34 10.26 -12.32
CA ALA A 13 -17.95 11.55 -12.00
C ALA A 13 -18.32 11.65 -10.51
N CYS A 14 -18.90 10.61 -9.91
CA CYS A 14 -19.23 10.58 -8.48
C CYS A 14 -17.98 10.67 -7.59
N ILE A 15 -16.86 10.06 -8.00
CA ILE A 15 -15.61 10.07 -7.25
C ILE A 15 -14.90 11.43 -7.32
N LYS A 16 -14.90 12.07 -8.50
CA LYS A 16 -14.13 13.30 -8.76
C LYS A 16 -14.85 14.59 -8.34
N SER A 17 -16.18 14.58 -8.28
CA SER A 17 -17.00 15.75 -7.96
C SER A 17 -17.12 16.00 -6.45
N LYS A 18 -17.51 17.23 -6.10
CA LYS A 18 -17.73 17.66 -4.70
C LYS A 18 -18.96 18.57 -4.63
N GLY A 19 -19.60 18.65 -3.46
CA GLY A 19 -20.74 19.53 -3.22
C GLY A 19 -21.90 19.27 -4.19
N ALA A 20 -22.50 20.33 -4.73
CA ALA A 20 -23.65 20.24 -5.65
C ALA A 20 -23.38 19.39 -6.90
N ASP A 21 -22.13 19.37 -7.40
CA ASP A 21 -21.76 18.55 -8.56
C ASP A 21 -21.76 17.05 -8.22
N LYS A 22 -21.47 16.69 -6.96
CA LYS A 22 -21.55 15.30 -6.49
C LYS A 22 -22.99 14.84 -6.39
N GLU A 23 -23.87 15.66 -5.83
CA GLU A 23 -25.30 15.36 -5.77
C GLU A 23 -25.93 15.24 -7.15
N LYS A 24 -25.42 15.98 -8.14
CA LYS A 24 -25.82 15.83 -9.54
C LYS A 24 -25.34 14.49 -10.11
N ALA A 25 -24.06 14.15 -9.93
CA ALA A 25 -23.49 12.88 -10.40
C ALA A 25 -24.19 11.66 -9.76
N GLU A 26 -24.51 11.72 -8.47
CA GLU A 26 -25.24 10.66 -7.76
C GLU A 26 -26.67 10.50 -8.30
N ARG A 27 -27.36 11.61 -8.60
CA ARG A 27 -28.69 11.56 -9.25
C ARG A 27 -28.63 10.96 -10.64
N GLU A 28 -27.63 11.31 -11.44
CA GLU A 28 -27.41 10.71 -12.77
C GLU A 28 -27.12 9.21 -12.67
N MET A 29 -26.32 8.80 -11.69
CA MET A 29 -26.06 7.39 -11.39
C MET A 29 -27.34 6.64 -11.00
N GLN A 30 -28.16 7.21 -10.12
CA GLN A 30 -29.42 6.59 -9.72
C GLN A 30 -30.38 6.46 -10.90
N ALA A 31 -30.54 7.51 -11.70
CA ALA A 31 -31.38 7.49 -12.89
C ALA A 31 -30.90 6.44 -13.91
N PHE A 32 -29.59 6.24 -14.04
CA PHE A 32 -29.02 5.18 -14.86
C PHE A 32 -29.42 3.78 -14.37
N PHE A 33 -29.32 3.51 -13.06
CA PHE A 33 -29.76 2.23 -12.50
C PHE A 33 -31.27 2.02 -12.63
N ASP A 34 -32.08 3.05 -12.42
CA ASP A 34 -33.54 2.97 -12.53
C ASP A 34 -34.03 2.74 -13.98
N SER A 35 -33.21 3.12 -14.97
CA SER A 35 -33.51 2.98 -16.39
C SER A 35 -32.83 1.77 -17.06
N ILE A 36 -32.15 0.93 -16.29
CA ILE A 36 -31.49 -0.28 -16.82
C ILE A 36 -32.54 -1.25 -17.36
N ARG A 37 -32.32 -1.76 -18.57
CA ARG A 37 -33.20 -2.78 -19.16
C ARG A 37 -32.80 -4.17 -18.65
N PRO A 38 -33.73 -5.13 -18.58
CA PRO A 38 -33.41 -6.50 -18.20
C PRO A 38 -32.33 -7.14 -19.10
N GLU A 39 -32.31 -6.79 -20.38
CA GLU A 39 -31.28 -7.28 -21.32
C GLU A 39 -29.85 -6.85 -20.96
N ASP A 40 -29.73 -5.68 -20.32
CA ASP A 40 -28.46 -5.02 -20.00
C ASP A 40 -27.96 -5.37 -18.59
N GLU A 41 -28.82 -6.01 -17.77
CA GLU A 41 -28.54 -6.33 -16.37
C GLU A 41 -27.29 -7.22 -16.21
N ALA A 42 -27.14 -8.23 -17.07
CA ALA A 42 -25.98 -9.12 -17.04
C ALA A 42 -24.65 -8.38 -17.33
N GLU A 43 -24.67 -7.43 -18.27
CA GLU A 43 -23.49 -6.61 -18.59
C GLU A 43 -23.14 -5.68 -17.42
N LEU A 44 -24.14 -5.05 -16.81
CA LEU A 44 -23.96 -4.21 -15.64
C LEU A 44 -23.40 -5.00 -14.45
N GLN A 45 -23.92 -6.19 -14.15
CA GLN A 45 -23.42 -7.05 -13.07
C GLN A 45 -21.96 -7.46 -13.30
N ALA A 46 -21.58 -7.76 -14.54
CA ALA A 46 -20.20 -8.06 -14.89
C ALA A 46 -19.29 -6.83 -14.68
N ALA A 47 -19.73 -5.64 -15.09
CA ALA A 47 -18.99 -4.39 -14.89
C ALA A 47 -18.80 -4.05 -13.41
N VAL A 48 -19.85 -4.21 -12.59
CA VAL A 48 -19.79 -4.01 -11.14
C VAL A 48 -18.83 -5.01 -10.49
N THR A 49 -18.89 -6.29 -10.88
CA THR A 49 -17.98 -7.33 -10.37
C THR A 49 -16.52 -7.03 -10.70
N GLU A 50 -16.23 -6.64 -11.94
CA GLU A 50 -14.89 -6.22 -12.38
C GLU A 50 -14.40 -5.01 -11.56
N ASP A 51 -15.28 -4.04 -11.33
CA ASP A 51 -14.95 -2.86 -10.55
C ASP A 51 -14.64 -3.17 -9.09
N PHE A 52 -15.41 -4.06 -8.46
CA PHE A 52 -15.11 -4.56 -7.12
C PHE A 52 -13.76 -5.27 -7.07
N ALA A 53 -13.43 -6.10 -8.06
CA ALA A 53 -12.13 -6.76 -8.13
C ALA A 53 -10.98 -5.76 -8.24
N ARG A 54 -11.16 -4.70 -9.06
CA ARG A 54 -10.20 -3.60 -9.19
C ARG A 54 -10.03 -2.83 -7.88
N ILE A 55 -11.12 -2.43 -7.23
CA ILE A 55 -11.08 -1.70 -5.95
C ILE A 55 -10.35 -2.52 -4.88
N HIS A 56 -10.64 -3.82 -4.77
CA HIS A 56 -9.95 -4.68 -3.80
C HIS A 56 -8.44 -4.69 -4.03
N LYS A 57 -8.02 -4.80 -5.29
CA LYS A 57 -6.59 -4.73 -5.65
C LYS A 57 -5.98 -3.37 -5.28
N ASP A 58 -6.63 -2.27 -5.64
CA ASP A 58 -6.16 -0.92 -5.34
C ASP A 58 -6.03 -0.68 -3.82
N ILE A 59 -6.98 -1.19 -3.03
CA ILE A 59 -6.93 -1.11 -1.55
C ILE A 59 -5.71 -1.86 -1.01
N GLU A 60 -5.43 -3.07 -1.50
CA GLU A 60 -4.26 -3.84 -1.08
C GLU A 60 -2.96 -3.13 -1.47
N ASP A 61 -2.89 -2.57 -2.68
CA ASP A 61 -1.73 -1.78 -3.14
C ASP A 61 -1.52 -0.52 -2.27
N ILE A 62 -2.60 0.18 -1.89
CA ILE A 62 -2.55 1.33 -0.97
C ILE A 62 -2.07 0.91 0.42
N LYS A 63 -2.52 -0.23 0.96
CA LYS A 63 -2.06 -0.75 2.26
C LYS A 63 -0.55 -1.02 2.23
N LEU A 64 -0.07 -1.66 1.17
CA LEU A 64 1.36 -1.93 0.97
C LEU A 64 2.15 -0.62 0.87
N LEU A 65 1.66 0.36 0.12
CA LEU A 65 2.29 1.67 0.00
C LEU A 65 2.36 2.40 1.35
N LYS A 66 1.27 2.39 2.13
CA LYS A 66 1.22 2.99 3.47
C LYS A 66 2.24 2.35 4.41
N GLN A 67 2.32 1.03 4.43
CA GLN A 67 3.29 0.30 5.25
C GLN A 67 4.74 0.68 4.89
N ARG A 68 5.06 0.81 3.59
CA ARG A 68 6.40 1.25 3.14
C ARG A 68 6.75 2.65 3.61
N ILE A 69 5.83 3.59 3.45
CA ILE A 69 6.02 4.99 3.90
C ILE A 69 6.29 5.00 5.40
N GLU A 70 5.54 4.23 6.18
CA GLU A 70 5.69 4.14 7.63
C GLU A 70 7.06 3.56 8.02
N VAL A 71 7.47 2.44 7.42
CA VAL A 71 8.79 1.82 7.69
C VAL A 71 9.92 2.78 7.33
N ARG A 72 9.88 3.41 6.15
CA ARG A 72 10.90 4.37 5.73
C ARG A 72 10.96 5.55 6.70
N LYS A 73 9.81 6.08 7.12
CA LYS A 73 9.74 7.22 8.05
C LYS A 73 10.34 6.86 9.41
N ILE A 74 9.92 5.75 10.02
CA ILE A 74 10.43 5.26 11.30
C ILE A 74 11.95 5.06 11.24
N LEU A 75 12.43 4.48 10.15
CA LEU A 75 13.84 4.16 10.01
C LEU A 75 14.71 5.36 9.57
N SER A 76 14.12 6.39 8.96
CA SER A 76 14.89 7.54 8.44
C SER A 76 15.69 8.29 9.51
N GLU A 77 15.16 8.33 10.74
CA GLU A 77 15.81 9.01 11.86
C GLU A 77 16.90 8.14 12.51
N THR A 78 16.80 6.82 12.41
CA THR A 78 17.66 5.88 13.16
C THR A 78 18.72 5.20 12.30
N LEU A 79 18.42 4.93 11.02
CA LEU A 79 19.34 4.27 10.08
C LEU A 79 20.72 4.94 9.93
N PRO A 80 20.85 6.28 9.94
CA PRO A 80 22.17 6.92 9.82
C PRO A 80 23.14 6.54 10.94
N PHE A 81 22.62 6.12 12.09
CA PHE A 81 23.42 5.73 13.26
C PHE A 81 23.77 4.24 13.30
N ILE A 82 23.26 3.46 12.35
CA ILE A 82 23.42 2.00 12.32
C ILE A 82 24.14 1.62 11.03
N SER A 83 25.15 0.75 11.13
CA SER A 83 25.77 0.15 9.96
C SER A 83 24.76 -0.77 9.25
N VAL A 84 24.17 -0.28 8.16
CA VAL A 84 23.15 -1.02 7.38
C VAL A 84 23.68 -2.37 6.88
N SER A 85 24.97 -2.45 6.53
CA SER A 85 25.59 -3.68 6.06
C SER A 85 25.71 -4.73 7.17
N GLU A 86 26.19 -4.33 8.34
CA GLU A 86 26.33 -5.24 9.48
C GLU A 86 24.95 -5.65 10.03
N PHE A 87 24.00 -4.72 10.06
CA PHE A 87 22.63 -4.97 10.48
C PHE A 87 21.93 -6.00 9.57
N ALA A 88 21.99 -5.82 8.24
CA ALA A 88 21.41 -6.75 7.28
C ALA A 88 22.05 -8.15 7.39
N LYS A 89 23.37 -8.22 7.57
CA LYS A 89 24.11 -9.47 7.69
C LYS A 89 23.77 -10.19 8.99
N THR A 90 23.82 -9.49 10.13
CA THR A 90 23.64 -10.06 11.46
C THR A 90 22.21 -10.53 11.69
N TYR A 91 21.22 -9.70 11.37
CA TYR A 91 19.84 -10.02 11.74
C TYR A 91 19.06 -10.72 10.64
N PHE A 92 19.41 -10.53 9.36
CA PHE A 92 18.66 -11.13 8.25
C PHE A 92 19.47 -12.16 7.45
N GLY A 93 20.80 -12.22 7.62
CA GLY A 93 21.67 -13.04 6.78
C GLY A 93 21.67 -12.58 5.31
N LYS A 94 21.47 -11.28 5.07
CA LYS A 94 21.31 -10.69 3.74
C LYS A 94 22.30 -9.55 3.50
N SER A 95 22.39 -9.11 2.25
CA SER A 95 23.24 -7.98 1.86
C SER A 95 22.63 -6.63 2.29
N ALA A 96 23.47 -5.59 2.40
CA ALA A 96 23.00 -4.22 2.62
C ALA A 96 21.98 -3.77 1.56
N SER A 97 22.22 -4.16 0.30
CA SER A 97 21.33 -3.85 -0.83
C SER A 97 19.94 -4.43 -0.64
N TRP A 98 19.83 -5.68 -0.14
CA TRP A 98 18.55 -6.33 0.15
C TRP A 98 17.72 -5.54 1.17
N LEU A 99 18.38 -5.00 2.20
CA LEU A 99 17.72 -4.22 3.25
C LEU A 99 17.28 -2.85 2.71
N HIS A 100 18.15 -2.16 1.96
CA HIS A 100 17.80 -0.91 1.28
C HIS A 100 16.62 -1.08 0.32
N GLN A 101 16.57 -2.17 -0.43
CA GLN A 101 15.46 -2.45 -1.35
C GLN A 101 14.12 -2.53 -0.60
N ARG A 102 14.08 -3.18 0.56
CA ARG A 102 12.85 -3.33 1.36
C ARG A 102 12.44 -2.06 2.10
N ILE A 103 13.40 -1.32 2.63
CA ILE A 103 13.15 -0.02 3.27
C ILE A 103 12.59 0.98 2.24
N ASN A 104 13.12 0.95 1.03
CA ASN A 104 12.70 1.88 -0.02
C ASN A 104 11.52 1.38 -0.85
N GLY A 105 11.21 0.08 -0.81
CA GLY A 105 10.17 -0.52 -1.64
C GLY A 105 10.57 -0.69 -3.10
N ASN A 106 11.87 -0.80 -3.40
CA ASN A 106 12.40 -0.90 -4.76
C ASN A 106 11.82 -2.11 -5.49
N GLU A 107 11.63 -1.99 -6.80
CA GLU A 107 11.22 -3.11 -7.63
C GLU A 107 12.42 -4.03 -7.93
N VAL A 108 12.23 -5.33 -7.74
CA VAL A 108 13.21 -6.38 -8.03
C VAL A 108 12.51 -7.46 -8.83
N HIS A 109 12.92 -7.65 -10.09
CA HIS A 109 12.29 -8.59 -11.04
C HIS A 109 10.77 -8.42 -11.20
N GLY A 110 10.29 -7.18 -11.36
CA GLY A 110 8.87 -6.90 -11.56
C GLY A 110 8.01 -7.01 -10.28
N LYS A 111 8.64 -7.29 -9.13
CA LYS A 111 7.96 -7.40 -7.83
C LYS A 111 8.55 -6.38 -6.87
N SER A 112 7.68 -5.67 -6.15
CA SER A 112 8.17 -4.74 -5.14
C SER A 112 8.77 -5.50 -3.95
N ALA A 113 10.01 -5.18 -3.61
CA ALA A 113 10.66 -5.68 -2.42
C ALA A 113 10.01 -5.06 -1.18
N THR A 114 9.23 -5.87 -0.46
CA THR A 114 8.55 -5.47 0.77
C THR A 114 8.96 -6.40 1.90
N PHE A 115 8.89 -5.89 3.13
CA PHE A 115 9.00 -6.75 4.29
C PHE A 115 7.71 -7.57 4.44
N THR A 116 7.86 -8.86 4.71
CA THR A 116 6.75 -9.69 5.20
C THR A 116 6.40 -9.31 6.65
N ALA A 117 5.24 -9.74 7.13
CA ALA A 117 4.86 -9.55 8.54
C ALA A 117 5.88 -10.16 9.51
N GLY A 118 6.49 -11.30 9.16
CA GLY A 118 7.56 -11.91 9.96
C GLY A 118 8.85 -11.08 9.93
N GLU A 119 9.25 -10.61 8.76
CA GLU A 119 10.46 -9.78 8.62
C GLU A 119 10.30 -8.42 9.33
N LEU A 120 9.08 -7.87 9.47
CA LEU A 120 8.82 -6.66 10.27
C LEU A 120 8.98 -6.90 11.77
N HIS A 121 8.51 -8.04 12.29
CA HIS A 121 8.77 -8.40 13.69
C HIS A 121 10.27 -8.58 13.93
N GLN A 122 10.96 -9.30 13.04
CA GLN A 122 12.40 -9.46 13.09
C GLN A 122 13.16 -8.12 13.02
N LEU A 123 12.68 -7.16 12.22
CA LEU A 123 13.21 -5.80 12.18
C LEU A 123 13.07 -5.09 13.52
N ALA A 124 11.91 -5.20 14.17
CA ALA A 124 11.68 -4.62 15.49
C ALA A 124 12.61 -5.23 16.55
N ASP A 125 12.73 -6.56 16.58
CA ASP A 125 13.63 -7.28 17.50
C ASP A 125 15.09 -6.89 17.28
N ALA A 126 15.50 -6.78 16.01
CA ALA A 126 16.85 -6.36 15.63
C ALA A 126 17.18 -4.93 16.09
N LEU A 127 16.23 -3.99 15.97
CA LEU A 127 16.39 -2.63 16.45
C LEU A 127 16.51 -2.58 17.98
N ASN A 128 15.71 -3.38 18.69
CA ASN A 128 15.79 -3.49 20.15
C ASN A 128 17.14 -4.05 20.61
N ASP A 129 17.67 -5.08 19.94
CA ASP A 129 19.00 -5.62 20.26
C ASP A 129 20.13 -4.60 20.00
N VAL A 130 20.03 -3.82 18.92
CA VAL A 130 20.97 -2.70 18.68
C VAL A 130 20.87 -1.65 19.78
N ALA A 131 19.66 -1.27 20.20
CA ALA A 131 19.47 -0.31 21.28
C ALA A 131 20.07 -0.81 22.59
N ASP A 132 19.88 -2.10 22.94
CA ASP A 132 20.47 -2.72 24.12
C ASP A 132 22.00 -2.77 24.06
N LYS A 133 22.59 -3.07 22.90
CA LYS A 133 24.04 -3.05 22.69
C LYS A 133 24.61 -1.65 22.88
N LEU A 134 23.97 -0.62 22.32
CA LEU A 134 24.37 0.77 22.50
C LEU A 134 24.28 1.19 23.97
N LYS A 135 23.19 0.81 24.66
CA LYS A 135 23.01 1.08 26.08
C LYS A 135 24.07 0.41 26.94
N LYS A 136 24.38 -0.86 26.70
CA LYS A 136 25.44 -1.61 27.39
C LYS A 136 26.81 -0.95 27.19
N ALA A 137 27.13 -0.55 25.97
CA ALA A 137 28.36 0.18 25.68
C ALA A 137 28.43 1.50 26.44
N ALA A 138 27.35 2.29 26.45
CA ALA A 138 27.29 3.54 27.20
C ALA A 138 27.51 3.32 28.70
N THR A 139 26.87 2.30 29.30
CA THR A 139 27.05 1.97 30.73
C THR A 139 28.43 1.43 31.08
N ALA A 140 29.23 0.98 30.11
CA ALA A 140 30.59 0.50 30.38
C ALA A 140 31.60 1.66 30.58
N PHE A 141 31.23 2.88 30.22
CA PHE A 141 32.07 4.08 30.36
C PHE A 141 31.74 4.94 31.59
N VAL A 142 30.74 4.55 32.40
CA VAL A 142 30.29 5.27 33.61
C VAL A 142 30.29 4.33 34.81
#